data_AF-A0A7J5WP30-F1
#
_entry.id   AF-A0A7J5WP30-F1
#
_cell.length_a   1.000
_cell.length_b   1.000
_cell.length_c   1.000
_cell.angle_alpha   90.00
_cell.angle_beta   90.00
_cell.angle_gamma   90.00
#
_symmetry.space_group_name_H-M   'P 1'
#
loop_
_entity.id
_entity.type
_entity.pdbx_description
1 polymer ?
#
loop_
_entity_poly.entity_id
_entity_poly.type
_entity_poly.pdbx_seq_one_letter_code
_entity_poly.pdbx_strand_id
1 'polypeptide(L)'
;IYRILKWSVGFALCVFVILNISPRFFLGIYGQGEDFIVAAIPVMRIVSVAMIMMSVAVVWVNAVTGTGNSKMNLYTEAATIVFYILYVYIVLEKLNLPITWGWGSEWLYWSIMLIPSYWYIHSNRWKNLKI
;
A
#
# COMPACT_ATOMS: atom_id res chain seq x y z
N ILE A 1 5.60 9.02 16.33
CA ILE A 1 5.74 8.17 15.13
C ILE A 1 6.11 6.74 15.50
N TYR A 2 7.31 6.46 16.03
CA TYR A 2 7.79 5.08 16.28
C TYR A 2 6.89 4.20 17.17
N ARG A 3 6.23 4.76 18.20
CA ARG A 3 5.29 3.99 19.04
C ARG A 3 4.04 3.57 18.26
N ILE A 4 3.47 4.47 17.47
CA ILE A 4 2.30 4.21 16.60
C ILE A 4 2.67 3.21 15.52
N LEU A 5 3.85 3.36 14.92
CA LEU A 5 4.37 2.44 13.92
C LEU A 5 4.43 0.99 14.41
N LYS A 6 4.96 0.77 15.63
CA LYS A 6 5.03 -0.58 16.22
C LYS A 6 3.64 -1.23 16.34
N TRP A 7 2.64 -0.48 16.81
CA TRP A 7 1.27 -0.97 16.90
C TRP A 7 0.65 -1.24 15.53
N SER A 8 0.83 -0.33 14.58
CA SER A 8 0.27 -0.46 13.23
C SER A 8 0.86 -1.66 12.48
N VAL A 9 2.19 -1.80 12.50
CA VAL A 9 2.89 -2.94 11.89
C VAL A 9 2.57 -4.24 12.61
N GLY A 10 2.50 -4.23 13.94
CA GLY A 10 2.12 -5.41 14.73
C GLY A 10 0.73 -5.93 14.36
N PHE A 11 -0.26 -5.02 14.24
CA PHE A 11 -1.60 -5.39 13.79
C PHE A 11 -1.60 -5.90 12.34
N ALA A 12 -0.91 -5.22 11.42
CA ALA A 12 -0.81 -5.65 10.02
C ALA A 12 -0.14 -7.03 9.89
N LEU A 13 0.88 -7.33 10.70
CA LEU A 13 1.52 -8.64 10.76
C LEU A 13 0.56 -9.72 11.28
N CYS A 14 -0.23 -9.44 12.31
CA CYS A 14 -1.25 -10.38 12.78
C CYS A 14 -2.25 -10.72 11.66
N VAL A 15 -2.78 -9.71 10.96
CA VAL A 15 -3.70 -9.92 9.85
C VAL A 15 -3.02 -10.66 8.70
N PHE A 16 -1.77 -10.31 8.36
CA PHE A 16 -0.98 -11.01 7.35
C PHE A 16 -0.87 -12.51 7.65
N VAL A 17 -0.52 -12.87 8.89
CA VAL A 17 -0.39 -14.28 9.31
C VAL A 17 -1.74 -14.99 9.20
N ILE A 18 -2.82 -14.38 9.70
CA ILE A 18 -4.17 -14.96 9.64
C ILE A 18 -4.59 -15.26 8.19
N LEU A 19 -4.41 -14.30 7.28
CA LEU A 19 -4.78 -14.47 5.86
C LEU A 19 -3.94 -15.55 5.16
N ASN A 20 -2.67 -15.71 5.53
CA ASN A 20 -1.76 -16.64 4.87
C ASN A 20 -1.81 -18.08 5.43
N ILE A 21 -2.34 -18.30 6.65
CA ILE A 21 -2.53 -19.64 7.21
C ILE A 21 -3.58 -20.43 6.43
N SER A 22 -4.72 -19.82 6.12
CA SER A 22 -5.81 -20.48 5.40
C SER A 22 -6.45 -19.56 4.36
N PRO A 23 -5.75 -19.24 3.26
CA PRO A 23 -6.28 -18.35 2.23
C PRO A 23 -7.54 -18.93 1.57
N ARG A 24 -7.64 -20.26 1.44
CA ARG A 24 -8.84 -20.94 0.90
C ARG A 24 -10.08 -20.69 1.73
N PHE A 25 -9.97 -20.67 3.06
CA PHE A 25 -11.11 -20.40 3.93
C PHE A 25 -11.68 -19.00 3.67
N PHE A 26 -10.81 -17.98 3.62
CA PHE A 26 -11.22 -16.60 3.34
C PHE A 26 -11.74 -16.42 1.91
N LEU A 27 -11.07 -17.02 0.92
CA LEU A 27 -11.51 -16.95 -0.48
C LEU A 27 -12.81 -17.73 -0.74
N GLY A 28 -13.07 -18.79 0.02
CA GLY A 28 -14.29 -19.58 -0.08
C GLY A 28 -15.56 -18.83 0.31
N ILE A 29 -15.44 -17.79 1.15
CA ILE A 29 -16.58 -16.93 1.55
C ILE A 29 -17.22 -16.24 0.33
N TYR A 30 -16.44 -15.99 -0.73
CA TYR A 30 -16.93 -15.32 -1.94
C TYR A 30 -17.79 -16.23 -2.84
N GLY A 31 -17.78 -17.56 -2.63
CA GLY A 31 -18.66 -18.50 -3.34
C GLY A 31 -18.44 -18.59 -4.86
N GLN A 32 -17.28 -18.20 -5.38
CA GLN A 32 -16.98 -18.11 -6.82
C GLN A 32 -16.41 -19.40 -7.44
N GLY A 33 -16.42 -20.53 -6.72
CA GLY A 33 -15.87 -21.81 -7.18
C GLY A 33 -14.36 -21.97 -7.02
N GLU A 34 -13.83 -23.17 -7.32
CA GLU A 34 -12.41 -23.51 -7.11
C GLU A 34 -11.45 -22.74 -8.02
N ASP A 35 -11.82 -22.50 -9.29
CA ASP A 35 -10.95 -21.79 -10.25
C ASP A 35 -10.63 -20.36 -9.78
N PHE A 36 -11.63 -19.68 -9.20
CA PHE A 36 -11.44 -18.38 -8.57
C PHE A 36 -10.49 -18.45 -7.38
N ILE A 37 -10.68 -19.43 -6.49
CA ILE A 37 -9.85 -19.59 -5.29
C ILE A 37 -8.39 -19.81 -5.70
N VAL A 38 -8.14 -20.69 -6.68
CA VAL A 38 -6.80 -20.98 -7.19
C VAL A 38 -6.15 -19.73 -7.77
N ALA A 39 -6.88 -18.94 -8.57
CA ALA A 39 -6.37 -17.70 -9.15
C ALA A 39 -6.14 -16.59 -8.10
N ALA A 40 -6.94 -16.54 -7.04
CA ALA A 40 -6.91 -15.49 -6.02
C ALA A 40 -5.88 -15.74 -4.90
N ILE A 41 -5.46 -16.99 -4.64
CA ILE A 41 -4.41 -17.30 -3.66
C ILE A 41 -3.12 -16.49 -3.88
N PRO A 42 -2.51 -16.47 -5.09
CA PRO A 42 -1.28 -15.69 -5.30
C PRO A 42 -1.51 -14.19 -5.17
N VAL A 43 -2.69 -13.70 -5.57
CA VAL A 43 -3.09 -12.29 -5.39
C VAL A 43 -3.15 -11.94 -3.90
N MET A 44 -3.84 -12.74 -3.10
CA MET A 44 -3.99 -12.52 -1.65
C MET A 44 -2.63 -12.43 -0.96
N ARG A 45 -1.66 -13.25 -1.36
CA ARG A 45 -0.30 -13.20 -0.81
C ARG A 45 0.37 -11.86 -1.11
N ILE A 46 0.35 -11.43 -2.37
CA ILE A 46 0.98 -10.16 -2.80
C ILE A 46 0.36 -8.97 -2.04
N VAL A 47 -0.97 -8.92 -1.96
CA VAL A 47 -1.71 -7.86 -1.28
C VAL A 47 -1.47 -7.90 0.23
N SER A 48 -1.43 -9.08 0.85
CA SER A 48 -1.19 -9.22 2.27
C SER A 48 0.21 -8.70 2.68
N VAL A 49 1.22 -8.86 1.82
CA VAL A 49 2.55 -8.29 2.09
C VAL A 49 2.53 -6.78 1.83
N ALA A 50 1.87 -6.32 0.77
CA ALA A 50 1.70 -4.89 0.49
C ALA A 50 1.03 -4.15 1.66
N MET A 51 0.07 -4.80 2.35
CA MET A 51 -0.59 -4.28 3.53
C MET A 51 0.37 -3.98 4.69
N ILE A 52 1.46 -4.75 4.85
CA ILE A 52 2.48 -4.46 5.86
C ILE A 52 3.17 -3.13 5.50
N MET A 53 3.54 -2.94 4.24
CA MET A 53 4.13 -1.68 3.79
C MET A 53 3.14 -0.51 3.86
N MET A 54 1.86 -0.73 3.55
CA MET A 54 0.79 0.24 3.77
C MET A 54 0.74 0.69 5.23
N SER A 55 0.82 -0.23 6.19
CA SER A 55 0.78 0.11 7.62
C SER A 55 1.90 1.07 8.03
N VAL A 56 3.08 0.93 7.41
CA VAL A 56 4.20 1.86 7.52
C VAL A 56 3.82 3.18 6.84
N ALA A 57 3.55 3.17 5.53
CA ALA A 57 3.24 4.35 4.71
C ALA A 57 2.20 5.27 5.34
N VAL A 58 1.07 4.73 5.78
CA VAL A 58 -0.05 5.48 6.37
C VAL A 58 0.37 6.29 7.59
N VAL A 59 1.28 5.76 8.44
CA VAL A 59 1.76 6.50 9.62
C VAL A 59 2.56 7.75 9.23
N TRP A 60 3.39 7.67 8.18
CA TRP A 60 4.15 8.83 7.71
C TRP A 60 3.28 9.80 6.91
N VAL A 61 2.38 9.30 6.06
CA VAL A 61 1.44 10.15 5.31
C VAL A 61 0.59 10.95 6.30
N ASN A 62 0.00 10.30 7.31
CA ASN A 62 -0.76 11.00 8.35
C ASN A 62 0.08 11.99 9.15
N ALA A 63 1.38 11.70 9.36
CA ALA A 63 2.28 12.67 9.98
C ALA A 63 2.47 13.91 9.09
N VAL A 64 2.60 13.75 7.76
CA VAL A 64 2.68 14.87 6.81
C VAL A 64 1.38 15.68 6.82
N THR A 65 0.24 15.01 6.74
CA THR A 65 -1.08 15.65 6.79
C THR A 65 -1.26 16.45 8.08
N GLY A 66 -0.78 15.93 9.22
CA GLY A 66 -0.78 16.63 10.51
C GLY A 66 0.08 17.90 10.56
N THR A 67 1.00 18.12 9.60
CA THR A 67 1.78 19.37 9.51
C THR A 67 1.05 20.52 8.81
N GLY A 68 -0.15 20.29 8.26
CA GLY A 68 -0.92 21.30 7.54
C GLY A 68 -0.41 21.64 6.12
N ASN A 69 0.62 20.95 5.62
CA ASN A 69 1.14 21.16 4.27
C ASN A 69 0.34 20.35 3.23
N SER A 70 -0.86 20.83 2.88
CA SER A 70 -1.73 20.18 1.89
C SER A 70 -1.09 20.08 0.50
N LYS A 71 -0.19 21.01 0.13
CA LYS A 71 0.50 20.97 -1.16
C LYS A 71 1.40 19.74 -1.29
N MET A 72 2.17 19.42 -0.24
CA MET A 72 3.02 18.22 -0.21
C MET A 72 2.20 16.95 -0.39
N ASN A 73 1.04 16.86 0.27
CA ASN A 73 0.14 15.71 0.15
C ASN A 73 -0.41 15.60 -1.28
N LEU A 74 -0.92 16.72 -1.83
CA LEU A 74 -1.51 16.75 -3.17
C LEU A 74 -0.50 16.36 -4.26
N TYR A 75 0.74 16.86 -4.20
CA TYR A 75 1.77 16.47 -5.18
C TYR A 75 2.12 14.98 -5.09
N THR A 76 2.18 14.44 -3.87
CA THR A 76 2.49 13.02 -3.65
C THR A 76 1.35 12.14 -4.16
N GLU A 77 0.10 12.48 -3.86
CA GLU A 77 -1.09 11.76 -4.34
C GLU A 77 -1.20 11.82 -5.87
N ALA A 78 -1.02 13.00 -6.47
CA ALA A 78 -1.06 13.16 -7.93
C ALA A 78 0.02 12.31 -8.62
N ALA A 79 1.27 12.34 -8.12
CA ALA A 79 2.34 11.49 -8.64
C ALA A 79 2.00 10.01 -8.48
N THR A 80 1.48 9.60 -7.32
CA THR A 80 1.09 8.21 -7.05
C THR A 80 0.07 7.70 -8.06
N ILE A 81 -0.99 8.48 -8.34
CA ILE A 81 -2.02 8.11 -9.31
C ILE A 81 -1.42 7.97 -10.72
N VAL A 82 -0.57 8.91 -11.14
CA VAL A 82 0.07 8.86 -12.47
C VAL A 82 0.91 7.58 -12.61
N PHE A 83 1.78 7.29 -11.65
CA PHE A 83 2.62 6.09 -11.69
C PHE A 83 1.80 4.79 -11.57
N TYR A 84 0.73 4.80 -10.76
CA TYR A 84 -0.18 3.67 -10.62
C TYR A 84 -0.82 3.31 -11.96
N ILE A 85 -1.42 4.30 -12.64
CA ILE A 85 -2.10 4.07 -13.93
C ILE A 85 -1.08 3.61 -14.99
N LEU A 86 0.10 4.22 -15.05
CA LEU A 86 1.16 3.81 -15.96
C LEU A 86 1.59 2.35 -15.72
N TYR A 87 1.79 1.97 -14.46
CA TYR A 87 2.18 0.61 -14.11
C TYR A 87 1.11 -0.41 -14.52
N VAL A 88 -0.14 -0.17 -14.12
CA VAL A 88 -1.25 -1.08 -14.42
C VAL A 88 -1.43 -1.22 -15.94
N TYR A 89 -1.39 -0.12 -16.69
CA TYR A 89 -1.46 -0.15 -18.15
C TYR A 89 -0.30 -0.95 -18.77
N ILE A 90 0.94 -0.72 -18.33
CA ILE A 90 2.08 -1.45 -18.86
C ILE A 90 1.99 -2.95 -18.54
N VAL A 91 1.65 -3.31 -17.30
CA VAL A 91 1.65 -4.70 -16.83
C VAL A 91 0.50 -5.50 -17.42
N LEU A 92 -0.72 -4.94 -17.43
CA LEU A 92 -1.92 -5.67 -17.87
C LEU A 92 -2.16 -5.54 -19.37
N GLU A 93 -2.08 -4.33 -19.94
CA GLU A 93 -2.45 -4.12 -21.36
C GLU A 93 -1.26 -4.39 -22.29
N LYS A 94 -0.09 -3.82 -21.99
CA LYS A 94 1.06 -3.91 -22.89
C LYS A 94 1.80 -5.25 -22.77
N LEU A 95 2.01 -5.73 -21.54
CA LEU A 95 2.75 -6.95 -21.27
C LEU A 95 1.83 -8.18 -21.11
N ASN A 96 0.52 -8.00 -20.97
CA ASN A 96 -0.46 -9.08 -20.78
C ASN A 96 -0.06 -10.06 -19.66
N LEU A 97 0.52 -9.52 -18.58
CA LEU A 97 0.94 -10.33 -17.45
C LEU A 97 -0.28 -10.78 -16.62
N PRO A 98 -0.17 -11.91 -15.89
CA PRO A 98 -1.22 -12.36 -14.98
C PRO A 98 -1.60 -11.27 -13.98
N ILE A 99 -2.87 -11.25 -13.57
CA ILE A 99 -3.43 -10.25 -12.63
C ILE A 99 -2.67 -10.16 -11.31
N THR A 100 -1.96 -11.22 -10.91
CA THR A 100 -1.05 -11.24 -9.77
C THR A 100 -0.01 -10.13 -9.83
N TRP A 101 0.58 -9.89 -11.01
CA TRP A 101 1.51 -8.78 -11.23
C TRP A 101 0.81 -7.42 -11.26
N GLY A 102 -0.46 -7.38 -11.71
CA GLY A 102 -1.30 -6.19 -11.61
C GLY A 102 -1.35 -5.65 -10.17
N TRP A 103 -1.52 -6.53 -9.18
CA TRP A 103 -1.50 -6.18 -7.75
C TRP A 103 -0.14 -5.75 -7.20
N GLY A 104 0.94 -5.90 -7.97
CA GLY A 104 2.21 -5.21 -7.73
C GLY A 104 2.06 -3.68 -7.73
N SER A 105 0.97 -3.15 -8.30
CA SER A 105 0.64 -1.73 -8.24
C SER A 105 0.48 -1.22 -6.82
N GLU A 106 0.00 -2.05 -5.89
CA GLU A 106 -0.11 -1.69 -4.47
C GLU A 106 1.28 -1.42 -3.88
N TRP A 107 2.27 -2.22 -4.27
CA TRP A 107 3.64 -1.99 -3.81
C TRP A 107 4.21 -0.68 -4.34
N LEU A 108 3.96 -0.39 -5.62
CA LEU A 108 4.37 0.88 -6.22
C LEU A 108 3.67 2.06 -5.52
N TYR A 109 2.36 1.95 -5.32
CA TYR A 109 1.53 2.97 -4.69
C TYR A 109 2.06 3.34 -3.30
N TRP A 110 2.21 2.36 -2.40
CA TRP A 110 2.66 2.62 -1.04
C TRP A 110 4.12 3.07 -0.97
N SER A 111 4.96 2.67 -1.92
CA SER A 111 6.34 3.15 -2.02
C SER A 111 6.40 4.63 -2.39
N ILE A 112 5.61 5.05 -3.39
CA ILE A 112 5.56 6.45 -3.85
C ILE A 112 4.95 7.35 -2.79
N MET A 113 4.01 6.86 -1.98
CA MET A 113 3.52 7.60 -0.82
C MET A 113 4.55 7.66 0.32
N LEU A 114 5.17 6.53 0.66
CA LEU A 114 6.06 6.44 1.81
C LEU A 114 7.34 7.27 1.64
N ILE A 115 8.00 7.21 0.48
CA ILE A 115 9.33 7.82 0.28
C ILE A 115 9.30 9.34 0.50
N PRO A 116 8.41 10.12 -0.16
CA PRO A 116 8.32 11.56 0.04
C PRO A 116 7.83 11.92 1.44
N SER A 117 6.87 11.17 2.00
CA SER A 117 6.37 11.42 3.35
C SER A 117 7.43 11.19 4.42
N TYR A 118 8.22 10.13 4.28
CA TYR A 118 9.35 9.84 5.15
C TYR A 118 10.38 10.98 5.09
N TRP A 119 10.78 11.37 3.87
CA TRP A 119 11.80 12.39 3.68
C TRP A 119 11.34 13.77 4.17
N TYR A 120 10.08 14.14 3.89
CA TYR A 120 9.53 15.43 4.31
C TYR A 120 9.52 15.59 5.84
N ILE A 121 9.10 14.57 6.59
CA ILE A 121 9.10 14.61 8.06
C ILE A 121 10.52 14.76 8.61
N HIS A 122 11.50 14.05 8.05
CA HIS A 122 12.89 14.13 8.49
C HIS A 122 13.58 15.44 8.09
N SER A 123 13.14 16.08 7.01
CA SER A 123 13.71 17.32 6.51
C SER A 123 13.49 18.55 7.42
N ASN A 124 12.67 18.43 8.48
CA ASN A 124 12.24 19.53 9.36
C ASN A 124 11.62 20.74 8.66
N ARG A 125 11.37 20.68 7.33
CA ARG A 125 10.76 21.76 6.54
C ARG A 125 9.38 22.17 7.07
N TRP A 126 8.70 21.23 7.73
CA TRP A 126 7.43 21.46 8.39
C TRP A 126 7.49 22.43 9.57
N LYS A 127 8.65 22.62 10.22
CA LYS A 127 8.80 23.55 11.37
C LYS A 127 8.76 25.02 10.95
N ASN A 128 9.05 25.32 9.69
CA ASN A 128 9.07 26.69 9.16
C ASN A 128 7.72 27.10 8.55
N LEU A 129 6.72 26.23 8.58
CA LEU A 129 5.36 26.59 8.20
C LEU A 129 4.79 27.49 9.29
N LYS A 130 4.65 28.78 8.97
CA LYS A 130 3.83 29.68 9.77
C LYS A 130 2.37 29.25 9.59
N ILE A 131 1.77 28.79 10.67
CA ILE A 131 0.33 28.51 10.78
C ILE A 131 -0.42 29.84 10.64
#